data_AF-A0A426UY56-F1
#
_entry.id   AF-A0A426UY56-F1
#
_cell.length_a   1.000
_cell.length_b   1.000
_cell.length_c   1.000
_cell.angle_alpha   90.00
_cell.angle_beta   90.00
_cell.angle_gamma   90.00
#
_symmetry.space_group_name_H-M   'P 1'
#
loop_
_entity.id
_entity.type
_entity.pdbx_description
1 polymer ?
#
loop_
_entity_poly.entity_id
_entity_poly.type
_entity_poly.pdbx_seq_one_letter_code
_entity_poly.pdbx_strand_id
1 'polypeptide(L)'
;MLELEPSPLRPPGGGMFGEEAIAQQLAEARSALDEVKKQQQDQQVPPITAEAADGRIEVVLGANGRVEKVRFSEERVLKEGTEYLELELAKAVNAALDARAEALAADVPTPDLEAIGAAVAQIQEQGVRQMREMTAHISTVMAKLQGGGS
;
A
#
# COMPACT_ATOMS: atom_id res chain seq x y z
N MET A 1 21.76 -9.83 67.01
CA MET A 1 20.70 -9.20 66.20
C MET A 1 21.42 -8.36 65.16
N LEU A 2 21.57 -8.84 63.92
CA LEU A 2 20.74 -8.46 62.75
C LEU A 2 20.74 -6.92 62.62
N GLU A 3 21.38 -6.27 61.64
CA GLU A 3 21.13 -6.26 60.20
C GLU A 3 22.01 -5.09 59.67
N LEU A 4 22.74 -5.12 58.55
CA LEU A 4 22.28 -4.86 57.19
C LEU A 4 23.48 -4.96 56.23
N GLU A 5 23.34 -5.75 55.18
CA GLU A 5 24.28 -5.80 54.04
C GLU A 5 24.07 -4.60 53.10
N PRO A 6 25.12 -4.02 52.50
CA PRO A 6 24.97 -3.08 51.40
C PRO A 6 25.31 -3.73 50.06
N SER A 7 24.31 -3.91 49.17
CA SER A 7 24.41 -3.83 47.69
C SER A 7 23.14 -4.37 46.99
N PRO A 8 22.87 -4.07 45.69
CA PRO A 8 23.57 -3.17 44.76
C PRO A 8 22.66 -2.12 44.09
N LEU A 9 23.31 -1.18 43.41
CA LEU A 9 22.74 -0.21 42.48
C LEU A 9 21.81 -0.84 41.43
N ARG A 10 20.61 -0.25 41.24
CA ARG A 10 19.78 -0.47 40.04
C ARG A 10 20.33 0.37 38.88
N PRO A 11 20.56 -0.19 37.67
CA PRO A 11 20.81 0.61 36.49
C PRO A 11 19.48 1.19 35.93
N PRO A 12 19.51 2.37 35.28
CA PRO A 12 18.32 3.00 34.68
C PRO A 12 17.93 2.32 33.35
N GLY A 13 16.63 2.18 33.12
CA GLY A 13 16.03 1.44 32.00
C GLY A 13 16.13 2.14 30.63
N GLY A 14 17.01 1.63 29.76
CA GLY A 14 17.18 2.07 28.37
C GLY A 14 16.53 1.19 27.29
N GLY A 15 15.77 0.14 27.64
CA GLY A 15 15.19 -0.80 26.66
C GLY A 15 13.76 -0.48 26.21
N MET A 16 12.97 0.23 27.02
CA MET A 16 11.52 0.38 26.82
C MET A 16 11.15 1.38 25.72
N PHE A 17 11.93 2.46 25.58
CA PHE A 17 11.65 3.55 24.62
C PHE A 17 11.85 3.16 23.14
N GLY A 18 12.76 2.23 22.84
CA GLY A 18 13.00 1.78 21.46
C GLY A 18 11.96 0.78 20.99
N GLU A 19 11.50 -0.10 21.88
CA GLU A 19 10.55 -1.16 21.56
C GLU A 19 9.13 -0.61 21.37
N GLU A 20 8.73 0.37 22.19
CA GLU A 20 7.48 1.10 22.03
C GLU A 20 7.45 1.94 20.74
N ALA A 21 8.56 2.58 20.37
CA ALA A 21 8.67 3.35 19.13
C ALA A 21 8.57 2.45 17.88
N ILE A 22 9.20 1.27 17.90
CA ILE A 22 9.10 0.29 16.80
C ILE A 22 7.69 -0.28 16.72
N ALA A 23 7.07 -0.59 17.85
CA ALA A 23 5.68 -1.07 17.90
C ALA A 23 4.70 -0.05 17.33
N GLN A 24 4.90 1.23 17.65
CA GLN A 24 4.10 2.34 17.12
C GLN A 24 4.28 2.48 15.60
N GLN A 25 5.51 2.46 15.09
CA GLN A 25 5.78 2.52 13.65
C GLN A 25 5.17 1.34 12.88
N LEU A 26 5.20 0.13 13.46
CA LEU A 26 4.59 -1.05 12.85
C LEU A 26 3.05 -0.95 12.84
N ALA A 27 2.45 -0.39 13.89
CA ALA A 27 1.01 -0.15 13.96
C ALA A 27 0.56 0.89 12.92
N GLU A 28 1.33 1.95 12.73
CA GLU A 28 1.10 2.97 11.70
C GLU A 28 1.24 2.38 10.29
N ALA A 29 2.29 1.62 10.01
CA ALA A 29 2.49 0.96 8.73
C ALA A 29 1.35 -0.03 8.40
N ARG A 30 0.87 -0.80 9.40
CA ARG A 30 -0.28 -1.69 9.23
C ARG A 30 -1.57 -0.92 8.95
N SER A 31 -1.80 0.17 9.67
CA SER A 31 -2.98 1.01 9.47
C SER A 31 -2.99 1.64 8.07
N ALA A 32 -1.85 2.15 7.60
CA ALA A 32 -1.70 2.66 6.24
C ALA A 32 -1.93 1.57 5.18
N LEU A 33 -1.44 0.35 5.40
CA LEU A 33 -1.70 -0.79 4.50
C LEU A 33 -3.18 -1.19 4.46
N ASP A 34 -3.87 -1.16 5.60
CA ASP A 34 -5.30 -1.45 5.68
C ASP A 34 -6.13 -0.36 5.02
N GLU A 35 -5.70 0.90 5.10
CA GLU A 35 -6.34 2.02 4.43
C GLU A 35 -6.18 1.94 2.90
N VAL A 36 -4.98 1.60 2.41
CA VAL A 36 -4.75 1.31 0.99
C VAL A 36 -5.58 0.13 0.51
N LYS A 37 -5.70 -0.94 1.31
CA LYS A 37 -6.56 -2.09 0.97
C LYS A 37 -8.04 -1.70 0.90
N LYS A 38 -8.53 -0.86 1.82
CA LYS A 38 -9.91 -0.35 1.79
C LYS A 38 -10.14 0.53 0.57
N GLN A 39 -9.23 1.45 0.26
CA GLN A 39 -9.29 2.27 -0.96
C GLN A 39 -9.31 1.41 -2.23
N GLN A 40 -8.53 0.32 -2.28
CA GLN A 40 -8.57 -0.65 -3.40
C GLN A 40 -9.88 -1.46 -3.47
N GLN A 41 -10.55 -1.69 -2.34
CA GLN A 41 -11.85 -2.35 -2.30
C GLN A 41 -12.98 -1.40 -2.71
N ASP A 42 -12.89 -0.13 -2.34
CA ASP A 42 -13.86 0.91 -2.73
C ASP A 42 -13.70 1.31 -4.20
N GLN A 43 -12.50 1.19 -4.79
CA GLN A 43 -12.23 1.34 -6.23
C GLN A 43 -12.61 0.09 -7.06
N GLN A 44 -13.47 -0.79 -6.54
CA GLN A 44 -13.97 -1.92 -7.31
C GLN A 44 -14.93 -1.42 -8.38
N VAL A 45 -14.39 -1.25 -9.59
CA VAL A 45 -15.19 -1.04 -10.80
C VAL A 45 -16.23 -2.16 -10.90
N PRO A 46 -17.52 -1.85 -11.14
CA PRO A 46 -18.54 -2.87 -11.32
C PRO A 46 -18.16 -3.81 -12.48
N PRO A 47 -18.76 -5.02 -12.55
CA PRO A 47 -18.51 -5.92 -13.66
C PRO A 47 -18.72 -5.23 -15.01
N ILE A 48 -17.77 -5.43 -15.93
CA ILE A 48 -17.77 -4.83 -17.25
C ILE A 48 -18.10 -5.91 -18.28
N THR A 49 -19.03 -5.60 -19.16
CA THR A 49 -19.39 -6.45 -20.28
C THR A 49 -18.89 -5.81 -21.57
N ALA A 50 -18.20 -6.59 -22.39
CA ALA A 50 -17.82 -6.18 -23.74
C ALA A 50 -18.27 -7.23 -24.75
N GLU A 51 -18.52 -6.76 -25.95
CA GLU A 51 -19.06 -7.57 -27.04
C GLU A 51 -18.16 -7.50 -28.28
N ALA A 52 -18.14 -8.59 -29.05
CA ALA A 52 -17.53 -8.67 -30.36
C ALA A 52 -18.44 -9.44 -31.34
N ALA A 53 -18.05 -9.47 -32.61
CA ALA A 53 -18.82 -10.12 -33.67
C ALA A 53 -20.29 -9.68 -33.71
N ASP A 54 -20.58 -8.39 -33.53
CA ASP A 54 -21.93 -7.82 -33.50
C ASP A 54 -22.83 -8.41 -32.37
N GLY A 55 -22.27 -8.54 -31.16
CA GLY A 55 -23.01 -9.05 -29.99
C GLY A 55 -23.11 -10.58 -29.93
N ARG A 56 -22.48 -11.28 -30.87
CA ARG A 56 -22.48 -12.75 -30.87
C ARG A 56 -21.48 -13.36 -29.90
N ILE A 57 -20.48 -12.60 -29.47
CA ILE A 57 -19.51 -12.98 -28.43
C ILE A 57 -19.58 -11.91 -27.33
N GLU A 58 -19.83 -12.34 -26.11
CA GLU A 58 -19.91 -11.50 -24.91
C GLU A 58 -18.84 -11.97 -23.90
N VAL A 59 -18.04 -11.04 -23.38
CA VAL A 59 -17.06 -11.27 -22.33
C VAL A 59 -17.42 -10.40 -21.13
N VAL A 60 -17.45 -11.01 -19.95
CA VAL A 60 -17.68 -10.32 -18.69
C VAL A 60 -16.40 -10.36 -17.86
N LEU A 61 -15.88 -9.17 -17.56
CA LEU A 61 -14.86 -8.98 -16.53
C LEU A 61 -15.55 -8.73 -15.19
N GLY A 62 -15.17 -9.51 -14.19
CA GLY A 62 -15.58 -9.27 -12.81
C GLY A 62 -14.97 -8.00 -12.24
N ALA A 63 -15.48 -7.57 -11.09
CA ALA A 63 -14.96 -6.39 -10.38
C ALA A 63 -13.45 -6.51 -10.04
N ASN A 64 -12.98 -7.74 -9.86
CA ASN A 64 -11.56 -8.08 -9.65
C ASN A 64 -10.68 -7.97 -10.91
N GLY A 65 -11.25 -7.61 -12.06
CA GLY A 65 -10.54 -7.50 -13.35
C GLY A 65 -10.20 -8.84 -14.00
N ARG A 66 -10.79 -9.95 -13.55
CA ARG A 66 -10.64 -11.27 -14.16
C ARG A 66 -11.83 -11.57 -15.05
N VAL A 67 -11.60 -12.36 -16.10
CA VAL A 67 -12.70 -12.88 -16.94
C VAL A 67 -13.53 -13.85 -16.09
N GLU A 68 -14.78 -13.50 -15.85
CA GLU A 68 -15.75 -14.35 -15.14
C GLU A 68 -16.55 -15.20 -16.12
N LYS A 69 -16.82 -14.67 -17.32
CA LYS A 69 -17.69 -15.34 -18.28
C LYS A 69 -17.31 -14.99 -19.71
N VAL A 70 -17.43 -16.00 -20.57
CA VAL A 70 -17.48 -15.85 -22.02
C VAL A 70 -18.76 -16.53 -22.49
N ARG A 71 -19.57 -15.83 -23.28
CA ARG A 71 -20.83 -16.36 -23.83
C ARG A 71 -20.82 -16.18 -25.35
N PHE A 72 -21.26 -17.24 -26.03
CA PHE A 72 -21.58 -17.20 -27.45
C PHE A 72 -23.11 -17.15 -27.58
N SER A 73 -23.64 -16.08 -28.15
CA SER A 73 -25.08 -15.86 -28.27
C SER A 73 -25.72 -16.77 -29.33
N GLU A 74 -24.92 -17.20 -30.31
CA GLU A 74 -25.36 -18.07 -31.40
C GLU A 74 -24.40 -19.27 -31.58
N GLU A 75 -24.97 -20.46 -31.77
CA GLU A 75 -24.18 -21.68 -32.02
C GLU A 75 -23.39 -21.59 -33.35
N ARG A 76 -23.87 -20.80 -34.32
CA ARG A 76 -23.22 -20.62 -35.61
C ARG A 76 -21.83 -20.01 -35.48
N VAL A 77 -21.59 -19.17 -34.48
CA VAL A 77 -20.28 -18.56 -34.25
C VAL A 77 -19.20 -19.60 -33.98
N LEU A 78 -19.54 -20.70 -33.32
CA LEU A 78 -18.62 -21.80 -33.07
C LEU A 78 -18.22 -22.55 -34.35
N LYS A 79 -18.96 -22.36 -35.45
CA LYS A 79 -18.76 -23.02 -36.74
C LYS A 79 -17.98 -22.15 -37.74
N GLU A 80 -17.71 -20.88 -37.42
CA GLU A 80 -16.94 -19.94 -38.26
C GLU A 80 -15.44 -20.29 -38.34
N GLY A 81 -14.97 -21.20 -37.47
CA GLY A 81 -13.59 -21.68 -37.42
C GLY A 81 -12.75 -21.02 -36.35
N THR A 82 -11.65 -21.69 -35.98
CA THR A 82 -10.82 -21.29 -34.83
C THR A 82 -10.17 -19.92 -35.01
N GLU A 83 -9.66 -19.60 -36.19
CA GLU A 83 -9.01 -18.31 -36.47
C GLU A 83 -9.96 -17.12 -36.26
N TYR A 84 -11.22 -17.27 -36.67
CA TYR A 84 -12.25 -16.27 -36.45
C TYR A 84 -12.53 -16.07 -34.95
N LEU A 85 -12.67 -17.17 -34.21
CA LEU A 85 -12.92 -17.13 -32.77
C LEU A 85 -11.76 -16.51 -31.98
N GLU A 86 -10.52 -16.84 -32.33
CA GLU A 86 -9.32 -16.27 -31.70
C GLU A 86 -9.30 -14.75 -31.84
N LEU A 87 -9.58 -14.25 -33.04
CA LEU A 87 -9.56 -12.83 -33.35
C LEU A 87 -10.69 -12.08 -32.64
N GLU A 88 -11.92 -12.59 -32.69
CA GLU A 88 -13.06 -11.93 -32.07
C GLU A 88 -13.04 -12.04 -30.54
N LEU A 89 -12.54 -13.14 -29.97
CA LEU A 89 -12.37 -13.25 -28.53
C LEU A 89 -11.29 -12.27 -28.02
N ALA A 90 -10.16 -12.15 -28.73
CA ALA A 90 -9.13 -11.18 -28.39
C ALA A 90 -9.68 -9.74 -28.42
N LYS A 91 -10.50 -9.40 -29.42
CA LYS A 91 -11.19 -8.11 -29.49
C LYS A 91 -12.10 -7.88 -28.28
N ALA A 92 -12.98 -8.82 -27.95
CA ALA A 92 -13.90 -8.68 -26.82
C ALA A 92 -13.16 -8.54 -25.48
N VAL A 93 -12.12 -9.35 -25.26
CA VAL A 93 -11.32 -9.29 -24.03
C VAL A 93 -10.61 -7.95 -23.91
N ASN A 94 -9.93 -7.49 -24.95
CA ASN A 94 -9.22 -6.21 -24.93
C ASN A 94 -10.19 -5.05 -24.75
N ALA A 95 -11.34 -5.05 -25.44
CA ALA A 95 -12.37 -4.04 -25.24
C ALA A 95 -12.88 -3.98 -23.79
N ALA A 96 -13.04 -5.13 -23.13
CA ALA A 96 -13.42 -5.16 -21.71
C ALA A 96 -12.31 -4.61 -20.81
N LEU A 97 -11.04 -4.94 -21.10
CA LEU A 97 -9.88 -4.45 -20.35
C LEU A 97 -9.71 -2.94 -20.51
N ASP A 98 -9.89 -2.42 -21.72
CA ASP A 98 -9.80 -0.99 -22.03
C ASP A 98 -10.93 -0.23 -21.32
N ALA A 99 -12.17 -0.69 -21.42
CA ALA A 99 -13.30 -0.10 -20.69
C ALA A 99 -13.07 -0.12 -19.17
N ARG A 100 -12.39 -1.15 -18.64
CA ARG A 100 -12.02 -1.20 -17.23
C ARG A 100 -10.92 -0.20 -16.88
N ALA A 101 -9.92 -0.06 -17.73
CA ALA A 101 -8.87 0.94 -17.56
C ALA A 101 -9.46 2.36 -17.55
N GLU A 102 -10.41 2.64 -18.45
CA GLU A 102 -11.15 3.91 -18.48
C GLU A 102 -11.96 4.15 -17.21
N ALA A 103 -12.69 3.13 -16.73
CA ALA A 103 -13.46 3.23 -15.50
C ALA A 103 -12.57 3.46 -14.25
N LEU A 104 -11.41 2.80 -14.19
CA LEU A 104 -10.42 3.05 -13.14
C LEU A 104 -9.81 4.45 -13.25
N ALA A 105 -9.52 4.93 -14.45
CA ALA A 105 -8.95 6.26 -14.66
C ALA A 105 -9.95 7.39 -14.34
N ALA A 106 -11.25 7.16 -14.55
CA ALA A 106 -12.30 8.13 -14.22
C ALA A 106 -12.47 8.34 -12.71
N ASP A 107 -12.08 7.37 -11.88
CA ASP A 107 -12.32 7.36 -10.44
C ASP A 107 -11.06 7.63 -9.60
N VAL A 108 -9.91 7.89 -10.23
CA VAL A 108 -8.68 8.30 -9.53
C VAL A 108 -8.58 9.83 -9.56
N PRO A 109 -8.77 10.52 -8.41
CA PRO A 109 -8.38 11.92 -8.29
C PRO A 109 -6.91 12.01 -8.67
N THR A 110 -6.59 12.87 -9.63
CA THR A 110 -5.20 13.09 -10.05
C THR A 110 -4.40 13.44 -8.80
N PRO A 111 -3.37 12.67 -8.41
CA PRO A 111 -2.63 12.95 -7.20
C PRO A 111 -2.04 14.34 -7.28
N ASP A 112 -2.22 15.14 -6.23
CA ASP A 112 -1.61 16.45 -6.14
C ASP A 112 -0.09 16.28 -5.91
N LEU A 113 0.66 16.34 -7.01
CA LEU A 113 2.11 16.18 -7.01
C LEU A 113 2.83 17.28 -6.22
N GLU A 114 2.22 18.48 -6.12
CA GLU A 114 2.76 19.56 -5.29
C GLU A 114 2.59 19.24 -3.80
N ALA A 115 1.42 18.73 -3.40
CA ALA A 115 1.18 18.28 -2.02
C ALA A 115 2.12 17.12 -1.61
N ILE A 116 2.37 16.16 -2.51
CA ILE A 116 3.33 15.07 -2.27
C ILE A 116 4.75 15.62 -2.13
N GLY A 117 5.15 16.55 -3.00
CA GLY A 117 6.45 17.22 -2.92
C GLY A 117 6.65 17.96 -1.59
N ALA A 118 5.64 18.67 -1.12
CA ALA A 118 5.65 19.36 0.16
C ALA A 118 5.76 18.38 1.35
N ALA A 119 5.01 17.27 1.32
CA ALA A 119 5.08 16.24 2.36
C ALA A 119 6.46 15.58 2.45
N VAL A 120 7.08 15.27 1.30
CA VAL A 120 8.43 14.70 1.25
C VAL A 120 9.47 15.68 1.80
N ALA A 121 9.37 16.97 1.45
CA ALA A 121 10.26 18.00 1.98
C ALA A 121 10.14 18.12 3.51
N GLN A 122 8.91 18.05 4.03
CA GLN A 122 8.65 18.09 5.48
C GLN A 122 9.27 16.89 6.20
N ILE A 123 9.14 15.68 5.66
CA ILE A 123 9.73 14.45 6.23
C ILE A 123 11.27 14.57 6.28
N GLN A 124 11.90 15.07 5.21
CA GLN A 124 13.35 15.26 5.18
C GLN A 124 13.81 16.27 6.24
N GLU A 125 13.08 17.37 6.41
CA GLU A 125 13.40 18.39 7.40
C GLU A 125 13.21 17.89 8.84
N GLN A 126 12.18 17.06 9.07
CA GLN A 126 11.96 16.39 10.36
C GLN A 126 13.07 15.37 10.67
N GLY A 127 13.52 14.59 9.67
CA GLY A 127 14.62 13.65 9.83
C GLY A 127 15.94 14.33 10.20
N VAL A 128 16.25 15.47 9.57
CA VAL A 128 17.44 16.28 9.91
C VAL A 128 17.33 16.83 11.33
N ARG A 129 16.16 17.30 11.75
CA ARG A 129 15.93 17.76 13.13
C ARG A 129 16.10 16.65 14.16
N GLN A 130 15.51 15.47 13.93
CA GLN A 130 15.67 14.32 14.82
C GLN A 130 17.12 13.86 14.94
N MET A 131 17.89 13.83 13.84
CA MET A 131 19.32 13.47 13.91
C MET A 131 20.13 14.46 14.76
N ARG A 132 19.81 15.76 14.68
CA ARG A 132 20.47 16.79 15.49
C ARG A 132 20.13 16.65 16.96
N GLU A 133 18.87 16.41 17.31
CA GLU A 133 18.47 16.11 18.69
C GLU A 133 19.16 14.85 19.22
N MET A 134 19.17 13.76 18.44
CA MET A 134 19.83 12.52 18.82
C MET A 134 21.32 12.73 19.12
N THR A 135 22.01 13.51 18.27
CA THR A 135 23.42 13.87 18.48
C THR A 135 23.60 14.68 19.77
N ALA A 136 22.73 15.65 20.04
CA ALA A 136 22.77 16.45 21.27
C ALA A 136 22.53 15.61 22.53
N HIS A 137 21.61 14.66 22.47
CA HIS A 137 21.37 13.71 23.58
C HIS A 137 22.59 12.82 23.83
N ILE A 138 23.23 12.29 22.78
CA ILE A 138 24.46 11.49 22.90
C ILE A 138 25.58 12.32 23.54
N SER A 139 25.80 13.55 23.08
CA SER A 139 26.80 14.45 23.67
C SER A 139 26.52 14.76 25.14
N THR A 140 25.25 14.95 25.51
CA THR A 140 24.83 15.23 26.90
C THR A 140 25.09 14.03 27.81
N VAL A 141 24.83 12.80 27.33
CA VAL A 141 25.13 11.56 28.07
C VAL A 141 26.63 11.38 28.24
N MET A 142 27.43 11.60 27.19
CA MET A 142 28.89 11.53 27.25
C MET A 142 29.49 12.57 28.22
N ALA A 143 28.99 13.81 28.21
CA ALA A 143 29.43 14.85 29.13
C ALA A 143 29.13 14.52 30.60
N LYS A 144 27.97 13.89 30.88
CA LYS A 144 27.63 13.42 32.23
C LYS A 144 28.49 12.25 32.69
N LEU A 145 28.84 11.33 31.78
CA LEU A 145 29.75 10.22 32.09
C LEU A 145 31.17 10.69 32.38
N GLN A 146 31.63 11.74 31.69
CA GLN A 146 32.99 12.28 31.87
C GLN A 146 33.10 13.29 33.03
N GLY A 147 32.01 13.98 33.37
CA GLY A 147 31.95 14.93 34.50
C GLY A 147 31.55 14.32 35.85
N GLY A 148 31.04 13.09 35.89
CA GLY A 148 30.62 12.39 37.11
C GLY A 148 31.68 11.51 37.77
N GLY A 149 32.92 11.54 37.28
CA GLY A 149 34.06 10.79 37.83
C GLY A 149 35.03 11.73 38.57
N SER A 150 34.62 12.26 39.72
CA SER A 150 35.49 12.88 40.74
C SER A 150 34.84 12.77 42.10
#